data_AF-A0A356ZY06-F1
#
_entry.id   AF-A0A356ZY06-F1
#
_cell.length_a   1.000
_cell.length_b   1.000
_cell.length_c   1.000
_cell.angle_alpha   90.00
_cell.angle_beta   90.00
_cell.angle_gamma   90.00
#
_symmetry.space_group_name_H-M   'P 1'
#
loop_
_entity.id
_entity.type
_entity.pdbx_description
1 polymer ?
#
loop_
_entity_poly.entity_id
_entity_poly.type
_entity_poly.pdbx_seq_one_letter_code
_entity_poly.pdbx_strand_id
1 'polypeptide(L)' 'MDYFSEFQRLIARYQLAWDQWDWADPLHQEQANAELTAAVIALNTFIQEQKGLQGIPARGQHHAVIYRRLSRQQGVS' A
#
# COMPACT_ATOMS: atom_id res chain seq x y z
N MET A 1 22.95 2.92 5.05
CA MET A 1 21.53 2.68 5.38
C MET A 1 21.22 1.23 5.08
N ASP A 2 20.53 0.53 5.96
CA ASP A 2 20.19 -0.89 5.78
C ASP A 2 18.90 -1.01 4.95
N TYR A 3 19.01 -1.40 3.68
CA TYR A 3 17.87 -1.51 2.75
C TYR A 3 16.79 -2.48 3.25
N PHE A 4 17.17 -3.49 4.04
CA PHE A 4 16.23 -4.43 4.62
C PHE A 4 15.35 -3.75 5.68
N SER A 5 15.95 -2.87 6.50
CA SER A 5 15.21 -2.09 7.50
C SER A 5 14.20 -1.12 6.89
N GLU A 6 14.54 -0.51 5.76
CA GLU A 6 13.64 0.42 5.05
C GLU A 6 12.46 -0.32 4.41
N PHE A 7 12.72 -1.47 3.78
CA PHE A 7 11.65 -2.31 3.24
C PHE A 7 10.67 -2.78 4.34
N GLN A 8 11.18 -3.25 5.48
CA GLN A 8 10.34 -3.65 6.61
C GLN A 8 9.48 -2.50 7.13
N ARG A 9 10.04 -1.28 7.20
CA ARG A 9 9.31 -0.07 7.58
C ARG A 9 8.16 0.23 6.62
N LEU A 10 8.40 0.13 5.31
CA LEU A 10 7.39 0.37 4.28
C LEU A 10 6.28 -0.68 4.29
N ILE A 11 6.62 -1.95 4.54
CA ILE A 11 5.64 -3.03 4.71
C ILE A 11 4.78 -2.79 5.95
N ALA A 12 5.39 -2.43 7.09
CA ALA A 12 4.64 -2.12 8.31
C ALA A 12 3.67 -0.93 8.10
N ARG A 13 4.11 0.10 7.37
CA ARG A 13 3.25 1.24 7.00
C ARG A 13 2.07 0.82 6.12
N TYR A 14 2.31 -0.03 5.11
CA TYR A 14 1.26 -0.55 4.26
C TYR A 14 0.23 -1.37 5.06
N GLN A 15 0.69 -2.24 5.96
CA GLN A 15 -0.19 -3.06 6.81
C GLN A 15 -1.07 -2.19 7.70
N LEU A 16 -0.49 -1.17 8.34
CA LEU A 16 -1.25 -0.22 9.17
C LEU A 16 -2.29 0.54 8.36
N ALA A 17 -1.93 1.04 7.17
CA ALA A 17 -2.85 1.78 6.31
C ALA A 17 -3.97 0.89 5.75
N TRP A 18 -3.68 -0.38 5.49
CA TRP A 18 -4.67 -1.38 5.10
C TRP A 18 -5.69 -1.62 6.21
N ASP A 19 -5.24 -1.79 7.45
CA ASP A 19 -6.13 -1.95 8.61
C ASP A 19 -6.99 -0.70 8.81
N GLN A 20 -6.40 0.50 8.74
CA GLN A 20 -7.15 1.75 8.83
C GLN A 20 -8.24 1.86 7.75
N TRP A 21 -7.95 1.44 6.52
CA TRP A 21 -8.93 1.40 5.45
C TRP A 21 -10.05 0.37 5.68
N ASP A 22 -9.73 -0.82 6.20
CA ASP A 22 -10.73 -1.86 6.48
C ASP A 22 -11.71 -1.44 7.58
N TRP A 23 -11.21 -0.70 8.59
CA TRP A 23 -11.98 -0.23 9.74
C TRP A 23 -12.53 1.19 9.62
N ALA A 24 -12.17 1.94 8.57
CA ALA A 24 -12.64 3.31 8.39
C ALA A 24 -14.17 3.39 8.29
N ASP A 25 -14.73 4.33 9.05
CA ASP A 25 -16.10 4.78 8.87
C ASP A 25 -16.23 5.66 7.59
N PRO A 26 -17.45 5.93 7.11
CA PRO A 26 -17.65 6.70 5.88
C PRO A 26 -17.05 8.12 5.91
N LEU A 27 -16.93 8.75 7.09
CA LEU A 27 -16.37 10.10 7.22
C LEU A 27 -14.85 10.09 7.02
N HIS A 28 -14.17 9.04 7.50
CA HIS A 28 -12.72 8.88 7.39
C HIS A 28 -12.28 8.04 6.19
N GLN A 29 -13.22 7.53 5.39
CA GLN A 29 -12.93 6.63 4.29
C GLN A 29 -11.98 7.28 3.27
N GLU A 30 -12.23 8.51 2.84
CA GLU A 30 -11.36 9.20 1.88
C GLU A 30 -9.92 9.36 2.40
N GLN A 31 -9.77 9.72 3.68
CA GLN A 31 -8.47 9.84 4.33
C GLN A 31 -7.75 8.48 4.40
N ALA A 32 -8.44 7.42 4.81
CA ALA A 32 -7.86 6.09 4.87
C ALA A 32 -7.45 5.56 3.49
N ASN A 33 -8.21 5.90 2.43
CA ASN A 33 -7.83 5.57 1.05
C ASN A 33 -6.56 6.32 0.63
N ALA A 34 -6.46 7.60 0.97
CA ALA A 34 -5.31 8.42 0.65
C ALA A 34 -4.03 7.88 1.34
N GLU A 35 -4.13 7.50 2.61
CA GLU A 35 -3.02 6.90 3.36
C GLU A 35 -2.59 5.54 2.78
N LEU A 36 -3.55 4.68 2.45
CA LEU A 36 -3.27 3.40 1.79
C LEU A 36 -2.60 3.60 0.43
N THR A 37 -3.11 4.54 -0.37
CA THR A 37 -2.52 4.89 -1.67
C THR A 37 -1.09 5.40 -1.51
N ALA A 38 -0.83 6.29 -0.56
CA ALA A 38 0.50 6.81 -0.28
C ALA A 38 1.49 5.71 0.17
N ALA A 39 1.04 4.78 1.03
CA ALA A 39 1.85 3.66 1.47
C ALA A 39 2.23 2.72 0.31
N VAL A 40 1.28 2.44 -0.59
CA VAL A 40 1.50 1.60 -1.77
C VAL A 40 2.46 2.26 -2.76
N ILE A 41 2.30 3.57 -3.01
CA ILE A 41 3.21 4.33 -3.87
C ILE A 41 4.62 4.28 -3.31
N ALA A 42 4.80 4.55 -2.01
CA ALA A 42 6.12 4.53 -1.38
C ALA A 42 6.80 3.15 -1.48
N LEU A 43 6.06 2.07 -1.22
CA LEU A 43 6.56 0.71 -1.34
C LEU A 43 6.95 0.37 -2.79
N ASN A 44 6.11 0.75 -3.77
CA ASN A 44 6.39 0.53 -5.18
C ASN A 44 7.61 1.31 -5.65
N THR A 45 7.74 2.59 -5.26
CA THR A 45 8.90 3.41 -5.59
C THR A 45 10.18 2.76 -5.07
N PHE A 46 10.20 2.31 -3.81
CA PHE A 46 11.34 1.59 -3.26
C PHE A 46 11.68 0.33 -4.06
N ILE A 47 10.68 -0.50 -4.41
CA ILE A 47 10.90 -1.70 -5.22
C ILE A 47 11.48 -1.36 -6.61
N GLN A 48 11.01 -0.29 -7.26
CA GLN A 48 11.53 0.14 -8.56
C GLN A 48 12.97 0.67 -8.45
N GLU A 49 13.30 1.42 -7.41
CA GLU A 49 14.67 1.84 -7.12
C GLU A 49 15.61 0.64 -6.92
N GLN A 50 15.18 -0.36 -6.13
CA GLN A 50 15.96 -1.58 -5.94
C GLN A 50 16.14 -2.38 -7.24
N LYS A 51 15.10 -2.45 -8.09
CA LYS A 51 15.20 -3.08 -9.43
C LYS A 51 16.19 -2.34 -10.34
N GLY A 52 16.13 -1.00 -10.34
CA GLY A 52 17.05 -0.15 -11.10
C GLY A 52 18.50 -0.34 -10.68
N LEU A 53 18.77 -0.45 -9.37
CA LEU A 53 20.10 -0.76 -8.83
C LEU A 53 20.60 -2.15 -9.26
N GLN A 54 19.70 -3.09 -9.53
CA GLN A 54 20.04 -4.44 -10.01
C GLN A 54 20.11 -4.55 -11.55
N GLY A 55 19.95 -3.44 -12.28
CA GLY A 55 19.94 -3.43 -13.75
C GLY A 55 18.68 -4.07 -14.36
N ILE A 56 17.65 -4.32 -13.56
CA ILE A 56 16.37 -4.84 -14.01
C ILE A 56 15.53 -3.66 -14.50
N PRO A 57 15.02 -3.65 -15.74
CA PRO A 57 14.24 -2.53 -16.26
C PRO A 57 12.98 -2.29 -15.41
N ALA A 58 12.89 -1.10 -14.83
CA ALA A 58 11.82 -0.62 -13.96
C ALA A 58 10.52 -0.26 -14.72
N ARG A 59 10.10 -1.09 -15.70
CA ARG A 59 8.81 -0.90 -16.38
C ARG A 59 7.68 -1.47 -15.53
N GLY A 60 7.25 -0.73 -14.52
CA GLY A 60 5.98 -0.93 -13.85
C GLY A 60 4.98 0.14 -14.29
N GLN A 61 3.87 -0.25 -14.93
CA GLN A 61 2.76 0.66 -15.16
C GLN A 61 2.34 1.30 -13.83
N HIS A 62 2.13 2.62 -13.82
CA HIS A 62 1.46 3.30 -12.70
C HIS A 62 0.04 2.72 -12.57
N HIS A 63 -0.14 1.72 -11.72
CA HIS A 63 -1.47 1.28 -11.33
C HIS A 63 -2.02 2.34 -10.37
N ALA A 64 -2.92 3.19 -10.87
CA ALA A 64 -3.84 3.92 -10.01
C ALA A 64 -4.76 2.87 -9.36
N VAL A 65 -4.36 2.33 -8.22
CA VAL A 65 -5.14 1.34 -7.50
C VAL A 65 -6.23 2.08 -6.72
N ILE A 66 -7.44 2.11 -7.26
CA ILE A 66 -8.62 2.49 -6.49
C ILE A 66 -9.03 1.27 -5.67
N TYR A 67 -8.74 1.29 -4.38
CA TYR A 67 -9.15 0.22 -3.47
C TYR A 67 -10.66 0.30 -3.27
N ARG A 68 -11.40 -0.65 -3.85
CA ARG A 68 -12.84 -0.82 -3.56
C ARG A 68 -12.96 -1.72 -2.34
N ARG A 69 -13.58 -1.22 -1.27
CA ARG A 69 -13.85 -2.00 -0.05
C ARG A 69 -14.67 -3.24 -0.43
N LEU A 70 -14.09 -4.43 -0.27
CA LEU A 70 -14.85 -5.67 -0.37
C LEU A 70 -15.67 -5.77 0.91
N SER A 71 -16.98 -5.56 0.81
CA SER A 71 -17.91 -5.80 1.90
C SER A 71 -17.68 -7.23 2.39
N ARG A 72 -17.15 -7.41 3.62
CA ARG A 72 -17.28 -8.69 4.31
C ARG A 72 -18.78 -8.97 4.37
N GLN A 73 -19.28 -9.82 3.47
CA GLN A 73 -20.56 -10.48 3.67
C GLN A 73 -20.42 -11.18 5.02
N GLN A 74 -21.02 -10.59 6.03
CA GLN A 74 -21.18 -11.21 7.32
C GLN A 74 -21.89 -12.54 7.03
N GLY A 75 -21.21 -13.65 7.32
CA GLY A 75 -21.85 -14.94 7.45
C GLY A 75 -22.84 -14.84 8.60
N VAL A 76 -24.07 -14.47 8.27
CA VAL A 76 -25.20 -14.61 9.19
C VAL A 76 -25.53 -16.10 9.16
N SER A 77 -25.23 -16.77 10.27
CA SER A 77 -25.65 -18.15 10.56
C SER A 77 -27.16 -18.23 10.74
#